data_AF-A0A3A8ZGS2-F1
#
_entry.id   AF-A0A3A8ZGS2-F1
#
_cell.length_a   1.000
_cell.length_b   1.000
_cell.length_c   1.000
_cell.angle_alpha   90.00
_cell.angle_beta   90.00
_cell.angle_gamma   90.00
#
_symmetry.space_group_name_H-M   'P 1'
#
loop_
_entity.id
_entity.type
_entity.pdbx_description
1 polymer ?
#
loop_
_entity_poly.entity_id
_entity_poly.type
_entity_poly.pdbx_seq_one_letter_code
_entity_poly.pdbx_strand_id
1 'polypeptide(L)'
;MSGKWKTCTARRKILVIAAILAAFIVLGALLYIPCWKYLVSWRIESLNLPEGSVEVYPVKAWLSDVYWPHIKAEKVLDCEMGTEAAKEYIETHNPAWKLNNIDIVGYDAMSDTAIYELDYDDEYARNWNTDHCVHIVYFKKVFEWW
;
A
#
# COMPACT_ATOMS: atom_id res chain seq x y z
N MET A 1 -44.31 15.21 -40.15
CA MET A 1 -43.12 14.32 -40.16
C MET A 1 -41.95 14.77 -39.26
N SER A 2 -42.04 15.86 -38.46
CA SER A 2 -40.88 16.37 -37.70
C SER A 2 -40.66 15.73 -36.31
N GLY A 3 -41.68 15.12 -35.69
CA GLY A 3 -41.59 14.55 -34.33
C GLY A 3 -40.71 13.30 -34.22
N LYS A 4 -40.73 12.41 -35.23
CA LYS A 4 -39.94 11.16 -35.24
C LYS A 4 -38.43 11.41 -35.41
N TRP A 5 -38.05 12.51 -36.07
CA TRP A 5 -36.64 12.82 -36.33
C TRP A 5 -35.95 13.45 -35.12
N LYS A 6 -36.66 14.31 -34.37
CA LYS A 6 -36.19 14.90 -33.10
C LYS A 6 -36.01 13.86 -32.00
N THR A 7 -36.89 12.86 -31.91
CA THR A 7 -36.77 11.78 -30.93
C THR A 7 -35.63 10.82 -31.25
N CYS A 8 -35.36 10.55 -32.53
CA CYS A 8 -34.24 9.70 -32.96
C CYS A 8 -32.88 10.36 -32.67
N THR A 9 -32.75 11.66 -32.89
CA THR A 9 -31.54 12.43 -32.54
C THR A 9 -31.33 12.56 -31.03
N ALA A 10 -32.41 12.74 -30.25
CA ALA A 10 -32.33 12.75 -28.78
C ALA A 10 -31.88 11.40 -28.20
N ARG A 11 -32.42 10.27 -28.69
CA ARG A 11 -31.98 8.92 -28.28
C ARG A 11 -30.51 8.66 -28.58
N ARG A 12 -30.01 9.14 -29.73
CA ARG A 12 -28.60 9.01 -30.11
C ARG A 12 -27.68 9.79 -29.16
N LYS A 13 -28.09 10.99 -28.73
CA LYS A 13 -27.35 11.78 -27.73
C LYS A 13 -27.30 11.09 -26.36
N ILE A 14 -28.42 10.51 -25.91
CA ILE A 14 -28.47 9.77 -24.64
C ILE A 14 -27.53 8.56 -24.66
N LEU A 15 -27.51 7.79 -25.75
CA LEU A 15 -26.60 6.65 -25.91
C LEU A 15 -25.13 7.06 -25.87
N VAL A 16 -24.78 8.18 -26.51
CA VAL A 16 -23.40 8.71 -26.48
C VAL A 16 -23.01 9.13 -25.06
N ILE A 17 -23.88 9.83 -24.33
CA ILE A 17 -23.62 10.23 -22.94
C ILE A 17 -23.46 8.99 -22.04
N ALA A 18 -24.35 7.99 -22.18
CA ALA A 18 -24.26 6.75 -21.42
C ALA A 18 -22.96 5.98 -21.72
N ALA A 19 -22.54 5.94 -22.99
CA ALA A 19 -21.27 5.31 -23.38
C ALA A 19 -20.05 6.04 -22.79
N ILE A 20 -20.07 7.38 -22.77
CA ILE A 20 -19.00 8.18 -22.15
C ILE A 20 -18.93 7.92 -20.64
N LEU A 21 -20.07 7.92 -19.93
CA LEU A 21 -20.11 7.62 -18.50
C LEU A 21 -19.63 6.20 -18.20
N ALA A 22 -20.06 5.21 -18.98
CA ALA A 22 -19.59 3.83 -18.84
C ALA A 22 -18.06 3.73 -19.05
N ALA A 23 -17.52 4.42 -20.05
CA ALA A 23 -16.08 4.47 -20.29
C ALA A 23 -15.32 5.09 -19.10
N PHE A 24 -15.83 6.16 -18.48
CA PHE A 24 -15.23 6.75 -17.28
C PHE A 24 -15.26 5.82 -16.08
N ILE A 25 -16.36 5.07 -15.87
CA ILE A 25 -16.44 4.08 -14.78
C ILE A 25 -15.42 2.96 -14.98
N VAL A 26 -15.34 2.41 -16.20
CA VAL A 26 -14.38 1.35 -16.54
C VAL A 26 -12.94 1.87 -16.38
N LEU A 27 -12.65 3.07 -16.88
CA LEU A 27 -11.33 3.69 -16.73
C LEU A 27 -11.00 3.94 -15.25
N GLY A 28 -11.97 4.41 -14.46
CA GLY A 28 -11.81 4.60 -13.02
C GLY A 28 -11.48 3.29 -12.31
N ALA A 29 -12.19 2.20 -12.62
CA ALA A 29 -11.92 0.89 -12.05
C ALA A 29 -10.54 0.34 -12.47
N LEU A 30 -10.18 0.49 -13.75
CA LEU A 30 -8.89 0.04 -14.29
C LEU A 30 -7.71 0.81 -13.71
N LEU A 31 -7.87 2.11 -13.43
CA LEU A 31 -6.84 2.94 -12.81
C LEU A 31 -6.77 2.76 -11.30
N TYR A 32 -7.90 2.51 -10.63
CA TYR A 32 -7.94 2.32 -9.18
C TYR A 32 -7.04 1.16 -8.73
N ILE A 33 -7.10 0.03 -9.43
CA ILE A 33 -6.37 -1.21 -9.08
C ILE A 33 -4.84 -1.02 -9.03
N PRO A 34 -4.16 -0.41 -10.02
CA PRO A 34 -2.72 -0.14 -9.91
C PRO A 34 -2.40 1.09 -9.06
N CYS A 35 -3.28 2.10 -9.01
CA CYS A 35 -2.99 3.36 -8.32
C CYS A 35 -2.83 3.17 -6.81
N TRP A 36 -3.66 2.34 -6.15
CA TRP A 36 -3.51 2.16 -4.71
C TRP A 36 -2.16 1.51 -4.35
N LYS A 37 -1.71 0.54 -5.16
CA LYS A 37 -0.43 -0.15 -4.94
C LYS A 37 0.73 0.84 -5.05
N TYR A 38 0.72 1.65 -6.11
CA TYR A 38 1.72 2.71 -6.29
C TYR A 38 1.72 3.74 -5.15
N LEU A 39 0.53 4.22 -4.73
CA LEU A 39 0.42 5.21 -3.66
C LEU A 39 0.91 4.68 -2.31
N VAL A 40 0.63 3.42 -1.98
CA VAL A 40 1.10 2.78 -0.75
C VAL A 40 2.61 2.55 -0.81
N SER A 41 3.13 2.03 -1.92
CA SER A 41 4.58 1.87 -2.10
C SER A 41 5.31 3.21 -1.98
N TRP A 42 4.84 4.25 -2.67
CA TRP A 42 5.42 5.59 -2.61
C TRP A 42 5.39 6.17 -1.19
N ARG A 43 4.35 5.89 -0.41
CA ARG A 43 4.28 6.35 0.99
C ARG A 43 5.41 5.76 1.83
N ILE A 44 5.70 4.46 1.70
CA ILE A 44 6.81 3.83 2.42
C ILE A 44 8.17 4.28 1.85
N GLU A 45 8.33 4.31 0.53
CA GLU A 45 9.60 4.72 -0.12
C GLU A 45 9.99 6.18 0.16
N SER A 46 9.00 7.04 0.40
CA SER A 46 9.23 8.46 0.68
C SER A 46 9.42 8.76 2.18
N LEU A 47 9.51 7.75 3.04
CA LEU A 47 9.86 7.96 4.44
C LEU A 47 11.30 8.49 4.55
N ASN A 48 11.49 9.46 5.43
CA ASN A 48 12.83 9.84 5.87
C ASN A 48 13.34 8.72 6.77
N LEU A 49 14.34 7.98 6.27
CA LEU A 49 14.99 6.88 6.96
C LEU A 49 16.29 7.36 7.62
N PRO A 50 16.79 6.67 8.66
CA PRO A 50 18.10 6.96 9.23
C PRO A 50 19.22 6.91 8.16
N GLU A 51 20.24 7.74 8.33
CA GLU A 51 21.41 7.67 7.46
C GLU A 51 22.11 6.31 7.60
N GLY A 52 22.56 5.75 6.48
CA GLY A 52 23.22 4.45 6.46
C GLY A 52 22.28 3.24 6.52
N SER A 53 20.95 3.42 6.56
CA SER A 53 20.01 2.31 6.40
C SER A 53 20.20 1.62 5.04
N VAL A 54 20.38 0.31 5.06
CA VAL A 54 20.53 -0.52 3.86
C VAL A 54 19.21 -1.21 3.57
N GLU A 55 18.74 -1.11 2.34
CA GLU A 55 17.55 -1.85 1.93
C GLU A 55 17.87 -3.34 1.83
N VAL A 56 17.19 -4.14 2.65
CA VAL A 56 17.28 -5.60 2.66
C VAL A 56 16.17 -6.18 1.79
N TYR A 57 14.96 -5.61 1.91
CA TYR A 57 13.81 -6.00 1.12
C TYR A 57 13.08 -4.78 0.57
N PRO A 58 12.89 -4.69 -0.76
CA PRO A 58 12.20 -3.57 -1.39
C PRO A 58 10.71 -3.57 -1.02
N VAL A 59 10.04 -2.42 -1.21
CA VAL A 59 8.62 -2.34 -0.85
C VAL A 59 7.77 -3.29 -1.69
N LYS A 60 7.06 -4.21 -1.03
CA LYS A 60 6.06 -5.07 -1.65
C LYS A 60 4.69 -4.73 -1.09
N ALA A 61 3.71 -4.58 -1.97
CA ALA A 61 2.33 -4.24 -1.62
C ALA A 61 1.35 -5.24 -2.26
N TRP A 62 0.37 -5.69 -1.48
CA TRP A 62 -0.64 -6.66 -1.90
C TRP A 62 -1.97 -6.43 -1.18
N LEU A 63 -3.03 -7.01 -1.75
CA LEU A 63 -4.31 -7.16 -1.07
C LEU A 63 -4.29 -8.49 -0.35
N SER A 64 -4.89 -8.50 0.82
CA SER A 64 -5.02 -9.71 1.60
C SER A 64 -6.36 -9.78 2.31
N ASP A 65 -6.80 -11.00 2.57
CA ASP A 65 -8.09 -11.30 3.20
C ASP A 65 -7.95 -12.15 4.47
N VAL A 66 -6.71 -12.44 4.91
CA VAL A 66 -6.50 -13.10 6.21
C VAL A 66 -7.12 -12.23 7.29
N TYR A 67 -8.05 -12.84 8.02
CA TYR A 67 -9.00 -12.23 8.95
C TYR A 67 -10.01 -11.23 8.35
N TRP A 68 -9.60 -10.32 7.48
CA TRP A 68 -10.49 -9.38 6.79
C TRP A 68 -9.84 -8.79 5.53
N PRO A 69 -10.60 -8.28 4.56
CA PRO A 69 -10.04 -7.58 3.40
C PRO A 69 -9.25 -6.31 3.80
N HIS A 70 -7.95 -6.30 3.52
CA HIS A 70 -7.05 -5.19 3.81
C HIS A 70 -5.96 -5.04 2.73
N ILE A 71 -5.41 -3.83 2.66
CA ILE A 71 -4.18 -3.52 1.94
C ILE A 71 -3.02 -3.70 2.92
N LYS A 72 -2.01 -4.45 2.49
CA LYS A 72 -0.75 -4.60 3.20
C LYS A 72 0.41 -4.16 2.31
N ALA A 73 1.39 -3.50 2.90
CA ALA A 73 2.69 -3.34 2.27
C ALA A 73 3.81 -3.40 3.30
N GLU A 74 4.99 -3.84 2.88
CA GLU A 74 6.12 -4.07 3.77
C GLU A 74 7.43 -3.64 3.14
N LYS A 75 8.36 -3.18 3.97
CA LYS A 75 9.77 -2.93 3.65
C LYS A 75 10.65 -3.40 4.79
N VAL A 76 11.81 -3.98 4.48
CA VAL A 76 12.80 -4.35 5.50
C VAL A 76 14.11 -3.62 5.22
N LEU A 77 14.67 -3.04 6.27
CA LEU A 77 15.92 -2.29 6.24
C LEU A 77 16.85 -2.85 7.31
N ASP A 78 18.13 -2.93 7.02
CA ASP A 78 19.18 -3.10 8.04
C ASP A 78 19.63 -1.72 8.49
N CYS A 79 19.57 -1.47 9.79
CA CYS A 79 19.92 -0.20 10.40
C CYS A 79 20.78 -0.40 11.64
N GLU A 80 22.05 0.02 11.57
CA GLU A 80 23.03 -0.20 12.63
C GLU A 80 22.63 0.38 14.00
N MET A 81 21.76 1.40 14.04
CA MET A 81 21.30 1.98 15.29
C MET A 81 20.26 1.10 16.03
N GLY A 82 19.79 0.03 15.41
CA GLY A 82 18.79 -0.88 15.95
C GLY A 82 17.35 -0.39 15.77
N THR A 83 16.42 -1.33 15.95
CA THR A 83 14.99 -1.14 15.68
C THR A 83 14.35 0.02 16.43
N GLU A 84 14.53 0.11 17.74
CA GLU A 84 13.85 1.13 18.56
C GLU A 84 14.32 2.54 18.23
N ALA A 85 15.62 2.74 18.03
CA ALA A 85 16.17 4.03 17.67
C ALA A 85 15.81 4.43 16.23
N ALA A 86 15.76 3.46 15.31
CA ALA A 86 15.27 3.71 13.95
C ALA A 86 13.78 4.07 13.93
N LYS A 87 12.95 3.39 14.74
CA LYS A 87 11.54 3.72 14.93
C LYS A 87 11.36 5.15 15.41
N GLU A 88 12.03 5.52 16.49
CA GLU A 88 11.97 6.89 17.03
C GLU A 88 12.38 7.92 15.98
N TYR A 89 13.46 7.66 15.23
CA TYR A 89 13.89 8.54 14.14
C TYR A 89 12.79 8.71 13.08
N ILE A 90 12.23 7.60 12.57
CA ILE A 90 11.21 7.65 11.50
C ILE A 90 9.95 8.37 12.01
N GLU A 91 9.52 8.12 13.25
CA GLU A 91 8.34 8.76 13.84
C GLU A 91 8.53 10.27 14.06
N THR A 92 9.74 10.70 14.39
CA THR A 92 10.05 12.13 14.66
C THR A 92 10.37 12.92 13.40
N HIS A 93 10.92 12.28 12.36
CA HIS A 93 11.38 12.94 11.13
C HIS A 93 10.39 12.83 9.97
N ASN A 94 9.23 12.20 10.18
CA ASN A 94 8.16 12.13 9.19
C ASN A 94 6.87 12.75 9.74
N PRO A 95 6.09 13.44 8.89
CA PRO A 95 4.81 13.99 9.32
C PRO A 95 3.80 12.87 9.58
N ALA A 96 2.93 13.05 10.60
CA ALA A 96 1.95 12.06 11.04
C ALA A 96 1.06 11.49 9.91
N TRP A 97 0.75 12.27 8.88
CA TRP A 97 -0.06 11.78 7.75
C TRP A 97 0.66 10.70 6.90
N LYS A 98 2.00 10.73 6.82
CA LYS A 98 2.80 9.68 6.16
C LYS A 98 2.81 8.41 6.99
N LEU A 99 2.89 8.56 8.31
CA LEU A 99 2.91 7.46 9.28
C LEU A 99 1.53 6.84 9.51
N ASN A 100 0.45 7.48 9.03
CA ASN A 100 -0.88 6.92 9.16
C ASN A 100 -0.98 5.56 8.46
N ASN A 101 -1.42 4.55 9.22
CA ASN A 101 -1.45 3.12 8.87
C ASN A 101 -0.07 2.46 8.73
N ILE A 102 1.00 3.07 9.24
CA ILE A 102 2.34 2.48 9.30
C ILE A 102 2.65 2.08 10.73
N ASP A 103 3.14 0.86 10.90
CA ASP A 103 3.80 0.37 12.10
C ASP A 103 5.27 0.07 11.79
N ILE A 104 6.12 0.23 12.80
CA ILE A 104 7.56 0.00 12.73
C ILE A 104 7.91 -0.94 13.87
N VAL A 105 8.39 -2.11 13.50
CA VAL A 105 8.65 -3.22 14.43
C VAL A 105 9.98 -3.88 14.10
N GLY A 106 10.49 -4.66 15.05
CA GLY A 106 11.66 -5.52 14.82
C GLY A 106 11.30 -6.67 13.89
N TYR A 107 12.29 -7.18 13.16
CA TYR A 107 12.09 -8.29 12.23
C TYR A 107 11.58 -9.58 12.90
N ASP A 108 11.95 -9.81 14.15
CA ASP A 108 11.54 -10.96 14.97
C ASP A 108 10.25 -10.72 15.78
N ALA A 109 9.72 -9.48 15.76
CA ALA A 109 8.54 -9.14 16.51
C ALA A 109 7.31 -9.81 15.90
N MET A 110 6.46 -10.40 16.75
CA MET A 110 5.10 -10.75 16.36
C MET A 110 4.36 -9.48 15.95
N SER A 111 4.33 -9.17 14.66
CA SER A 111 3.34 -8.22 14.15
C SER A 111 1.96 -8.88 14.18
N ASP A 112 0.89 -8.10 14.23
CA ASP A 112 -0.49 -8.58 14.01
C ASP A 112 -0.68 -9.27 12.63
N THR A 113 0.37 -9.26 11.82
CA THR A 113 0.44 -9.89 10.51
C THR A 113 1.39 -11.10 10.45
N ALA A 114 1.85 -11.63 11.58
CA ALA A 114 2.72 -12.80 11.74
C ALA A 114 2.15 -14.15 11.24
N ILE A 115 1.01 -14.13 10.53
CA ILE A 115 0.31 -15.32 10.01
C ILE A 115 0.53 -15.49 8.52
N TYR A 116 0.96 -14.43 7.84
CA TYR A 116 1.80 -14.68 6.68
C TYR A 116 3.08 -15.18 7.31
N GLU A 117 3.42 -16.45 7.08
CA GLU A 117 4.82 -16.83 7.06
C GLU A 117 5.49 -15.66 6.35
N LEU A 118 6.38 -14.98 7.07
CA LEU A 118 7.36 -14.19 6.39
C LEU A 118 7.94 -15.21 5.40
N ASP A 119 7.50 -15.19 4.14
CA ASP A 119 8.05 -15.92 2.99
C ASP A 119 9.45 -15.32 2.72
N TYR A 120 10.25 -15.25 3.76
CA TYR A 120 11.54 -14.62 3.83
C TYR A 120 12.48 -15.76 4.16
N ASP A 121 13.12 -16.22 3.08
CA ASP A 121 14.05 -17.34 3.02
C ASP A 121 14.89 -17.49 4.29
N ASP A 122 15.14 -18.74 4.71
CA ASP A 122 16.18 -19.11 5.67
C ASP A 122 17.53 -18.42 5.38
N GLU A 123 17.75 -17.98 4.15
CA GLU A 123 18.87 -17.15 3.72
C GLU A 123 18.96 -15.81 4.46
N TYR A 124 17.85 -15.13 4.76
CA TYR A 124 17.86 -13.83 5.44
C TYR A 124 18.31 -13.95 6.90
N ALA A 125 17.72 -14.89 7.65
CA ALA A 125 18.11 -15.17 9.04
C ALA A 125 19.58 -15.62 9.16
N ARG A 126 20.16 -16.17 8.08
CA ARG A 126 21.57 -16.58 8.03
C ARG A 126 22.54 -15.45 7.70
N ASN A 127 22.08 -14.41 6.98
CA ASN A 127 22.97 -13.40 6.40
C ASN A 127 22.92 -12.03 7.08
N TRP A 128 21.87 -11.72 7.86
CA TRP A 128 21.70 -10.41 8.51
C TRP A 128 21.50 -10.50 10.01
N ASN A 129 21.94 -9.47 10.74
CA ASN A 129 21.65 -9.34 12.16
C ASN A 129 20.20 -8.87 12.36
N THR A 130 19.33 -9.79 12.75
CA THR A 130 17.89 -9.52 12.93
C THR A 130 17.60 -8.42 13.94
N ASP A 131 18.49 -8.17 14.89
CA ASP A 131 18.36 -7.11 15.89
C ASP A 131 18.46 -5.70 15.27
N HIS A 132 19.07 -5.59 14.09
CA HIS A 132 19.20 -4.35 13.33
C HIS A 132 18.16 -4.23 12.21
N CYS A 133 17.40 -5.30 11.96
CA CYS A 133 16.41 -5.33 10.91
C CYS A 133 15.12 -4.61 11.35
N VAL A 134 14.87 -3.48 10.72
CA VAL A 134 13.68 -2.65 10.88
C VAL A 134 12.63 -3.10 9.86
N HIS A 135 11.46 -3.53 10.34
CA HIS A 135 10.32 -3.89 9.50
C HIS A 135 9.30 -2.77 9.52
N ILE A 136 9.10 -2.14 8.35
CA ILE A 136 8.09 -1.09 8.15
C ILE A 136 6.86 -1.74 7.51
N VAL A 137 5.75 -1.72 8.23
CA VAL A 137 4.51 -2.38 7.82
C VAL A 137 3.41 -1.35 7.62
N TYR A 138 2.87 -1.27 6.41
CA TYR A 138 1.64 -0.54 6.13
C TYR A 138 0.44 -1.48 6.20
N PHE A 139 -0.59 -1.08 6.94
CA PHE A 139 -1.80 -1.88 7.12
C PHE A 139 -3.08 -1.02 7.10
N LYS A 140 -3.96 -1.25 6.12
CA LYS A 140 -5.23 -0.52 6.02
C LYS A 140 -6.39 -1.43 5.64
N LYS A 141 -7.46 -1.45 6.44
CA LYS A 141 -8.73 -2.13 6.08
C LYS A 141 -9.32 -1.55 4.80
N VAL A 142 -9.80 -2.40 3.90
CA VAL A 142 -10.52 -1.96 2.69
C VAL A 142 -11.94 -1.54 3.06
N PHE A 143 -12.54 -2.22 4.03
CA PHE A 143 -13.87 -1.92 4.56
C PHE A 143 -13.81 -1.79 6.08
N GLU A 144 -14.28 -0.67 6.61
CA GLU A 144 -14.67 -0.54 8.01
C GLU A 144 -16.16 -0.85 8.09
N TRP A 145 -16.50 -2.08 8.47
CA TRP A 145 -17.87 -2.38 8.86
C TRP A 145 -18.06 -1.77 10.26
N TRP A 146 -18.97 -0.81 10.35
CA TRP A 146 -19.40 -0.16 11.58
C TRP A 146 -20.01 -1.16 12.56
#